data_AF-A0A8R1HYM8-F1
#
_entry.id   AF-A0A8R1HYM8-F1
#
_cell.length_a   1.000
_cell.length_b   1.000
_cell.length_c   1.000
_cell.angle_alpha   90.00
_cell.angle_beta   90.00
_cell.angle_gamma   90.00
#
_symmetry.space_group_name_H-M   'P 1'
#
loop_
_entity.id
_entity.type
_entity.pdbx_description
1 polymer ?
#
loop_
_entity_poly.entity_id
_entity_poly.type
_entity_poly.pdbx_seq_one_letter_code
_entity_poly.pdbx_strand_id
1 'polypeptide(L)'
;MRLALFICLCFIKFVETQLPDVIPVKWDTDYTRKSERNSTLTIFQFVVPRKNSVGRVIMSSDDSSESNPLLVVFREKREILSLQIPLIADNYVYSKVSRTLCPFTNYEKGETFTVEVTSSQRVEYRFRAELVHNFWLTNNSKHEVTASASEPVFLRYDIPVNVDSVAVHVQSDSDTCMTVSIQKIECPVFDLPDNVNSIGMHQTMTKSTTIPVEREKLPSFYVVFVVNNNDDLCTEIASIKPKRPTKFPLRQKTFNVTIESSMKQSDYAIPIIFWAAILLIITIIVLLYHHLDGKWEQRFIAHVYERLEADAENARLSDFYDIKRMSEDDDLKDYDILTDCKDMMVVRAKSRLTVADLSMREHEVREKQYDAYKHVLVVLFIFYNITVVQLLINQASSSRQSGDLDLCTFNFQCARPLWNFVAFNNVYGALQTRSIRIVEDSATLATRECRKLRKRGRCFALISLNLTPNACEIHCSSGASLQRFIPSR
;
A
#
# COMPACT_ATOMS: atom_id res chain seq x y z
N MET A 1 -80.26 15.21 -24.39
CA MET A 1 -79.17 14.82 -25.33
C MET A 1 -78.03 15.85 -25.39
N ARG A 2 -78.29 17.14 -25.64
CA ARG A 2 -77.23 18.18 -25.73
C ARG A 2 -76.45 18.44 -24.43
N LEU A 3 -77.09 18.37 -23.27
CA LEU A 3 -76.44 18.57 -21.97
C LEU A 3 -75.45 17.43 -21.63
N ALA A 4 -75.84 16.18 -21.90
CA ALA A 4 -74.97 15.02 -21.71
C ALA A 4 -73.74 15.06 -22.63
N LEU A 5 -73.90 15.53 -23.87
CA LEU A 5 -72.79 15.71 -24.80
C LEU A 5 -71.82 16.81 -24.33
N PHE A 6 -72.35 17.90 -23.77
CA PHE A 6 -71.55 19.01 -23.23
C PHE A 6 -70.78 18.59 -21.98
N ILE A 7 -71.42 17.86 -21.07
CA ILE A 7 -70.76 17.30 -19.87
C ILE A 7 -69.67 16.31 -20.30
N CYS A 8 -69.94 15.45 -21.27
CA CYS A 8 -68.95 14.49 -21.79
C CYS A 8 -67.76 15.21 -22.44
N LEU A 9 -67.99 16.25 -23.25
CA LEU A 9 -66.91 17.05 -23.84
C LEU A 9 -66.10 17.83 -22.79
N CYS A 10 -66.76 18.37 -21.75
CA CYS A 10 -66.07 18.99 -20.62
C CYS A 10 -65.25 17.96 -19.82
N PHE A 11 -65.77 16.75 -19.62
CA PHE A 11 -65.06 15.68 -18.93
C PHE A 11 -63.87 15.19 -19.74
N ILE A 12 -64.01 15.04 -21.06
CA ILE A 12 -62.92 14.68 -21.98
C ILE A 12 -61.82 15.75 -21.94
N LYS A 13 -62.18 17.05 -22.06
CA LYS A 13 -61.20 18.13 -21.94
C LYS A 13 -60.54 18.19 -20.57
N PHE A 14 -61.27 17.90 -19.49
CA PHE A 14 -60.74 17.87 -18.14
C PHE A 14 -59.75 16.70 -17.93
N VAL A 15 -60.04 15.53 -18.51
CA VAL A 15 -59.15 14.37 -18.49
C VAL A 15 -57.90 14.62 -19.36
N GLU A 16 -58.05 15.26 -20.51
CA GLU A 16 -56.94 15.61 -21.42
C GLU A 16 -55.95 16.60 -20.78
N THR A 17 -56.42 17.50 -19.91
CA THR A 17 -55.54 18.39 -19.11
C THR A 17 -54.78 17.70 -17.97
N GLN A 18 -55.08 16.44 -17.65
CA GLN A 18 -54.45 15.68 -16.55
C GLN A 18 -53.43 14.63 -17.04
N LEU A 19 -53.32 14.40 -18.35
CA LEU A 19 -52.34 13.45 -18.90
C LEU A 19 -50.95 14.08 -18.95
N PRO A 20 -49.88 13.34 -18.58
CA PRO A 20 -48.52 13.83 -18.69
C PRO A 20 -48.16 14.09 -20.16
N ASP A 21 -47.39 15.16 -20.42
CA ASP A 21 -46.91 15.49 -21.76
C ASP A 21 -45.84 14.46 -22.18
N VAL A 22 -46.23 13.50 -23.03
CA VAL A 22 -45.34 12.46 -23.57
C VAL A 22 -44.76 12.93 -24.90
N ILE A 23 -43.43 13.07 -24.94
CA ILE A 23 -42.72 13.68 -26.05
C ILE A 23 -41.80 12.63 -26.66
N PRO A 24 -42.07 12.19 -27.91
CA PRO A 24 -41.13 11.32 -28.61
C PRO A 24 -39.90 12.12 -29.01
N VAL A 25 -38.72 11.64 -28.62
CA VAL A 25 -37.45 12.34 -28.81
C VAL A 25 -36.45 11.52 -29.62
N LYS A 26 -35.60 12.24 -30.34
CA LYS A 26 -34.52 11.72 -31.18
C LYS A 26 -33.19 11.84 -30.44
N TRP A 27 -32.27 10.93 -30.74
CA TRP A 27 -30.89 11.00 -30.30
C TRP A 27 -30.17 12.20 -30.92
N ASP A 28 -29.14 12.67 -30.24
CA ASP A 28 -28.23 13.73 -30.68
C ASP A 28 -28.94 15.07 -30.99
N THR A 29 -30.07 15.31 -30.32
CA THR A 29 -30.90 16.51 -30.48
C THR A 29 -31.05 17.23 -29.15
N ASP A 30 -30.90 18.56 -29.16
CA ASP A 30 -31.08 19.42 -27.99
C ASP A 30 -32.55 19.86 -27.85
N TYR A 31 -33.13 19.58 -26.68
CA TYR A 31 -34.51 19.94 -26.33
C TYR A 31 -34.51 20.99 -25.23
N THR A 32 -34.95 22.21 -25.54
CA THR A 32 -35.12 23.28 -24.54
C THR A 32 -36.61 23.42 -24.20
N ARG A 33 -36.96 23.29 -22.91
CA ARG A 33 -38.33 23.41 -22.41
C ARG A 33 -38.40 24.14 -21.08
N LYS A 34 -39.62 24.54 -20.71
CA LYS A 34 -39.95 25.11 -19.40
C LYS A 34 -40.83 24.14 -18.65
N SER A 35 -40.44 23.81 -17.43
CA SER A 35 -41.30 23.05 -16.52
C SER A 35 -42.55 23.87 -16.17
N GLU A 36 -43.68 23.21 -15.99
CA GLU A 36 -44.93 23.85 -15.58
C GLU A 36 -45.01 23.97 -14.05
N ARG A 37 -45.90 24.85 -13.57
CA ARG A 37 -46.12 24.98 -12.11
C ARG A 37 -46.90 23.77 -11.60
N ASN A 38 -46.74 23.44 -10.32
CA ASN A 38 -47.41 22.32 -9.62
C ASN A 38 -46.82 20.92 -9.91
N SER A 39 -45.53 20.82 -10.20
CA SER A 39 -44.84 19.53 -10.34
C SER A 39 -45.41 18.63 -11.45
N THR A 40 -45.94 19.23 -12.52
CA THR A 40 -46.42 18.51 -13.69
C THR A 40 -45.30 17.68 -14.30
N LEU A 41 -45.60 16.42 -14.59
CA LEU A 41 -44.64 15.47 -15.13
C LEU A 41 -44.51 15.67 -16.65
N THR A 42 -43.29 15.96 -17.12
CA THR A 42 -42.94 15.89 -18.54
C THR A 42 -42.22 14.56 -18.80
N ILE A 43 -42.68 13.77 -19.77
CA ILE A 43 -42.11 12.46 -20.10
C ILE A 43 -41.47 12.52 -21.48
N PHE A 44 -40.17 12.31 -21.55
CA PHE A 44 -39.46 12.08 -22.81
C PHE A 44 -39.42 10.58 -23.10
N GLN A 45 -39.83 10.17 -24.30
CA GLN A 45 -39.79 8.78 -24.74
C GLN A 45 -38.71 8.58 -25.81
N PHE A 46 -37.75 7.70 -25.50
CA PHE A 46 -36.65 7.36 -26.40
C PHE A 46 -36.82 5.98 -27.00
N VAL A 47 -36.44 5.83 -28.26
CA VAL A 47 -36.36 4.54 -28.93
C VAL A 47 -34.91 4.07 -28.98
N VAL A 48 -34.64 2.87 -28.48
CA VAL A 48 -33.29 2.27 -28.52
C VAL A 48 -32.89 1.99 -29.98
N PRO A 49 -31.77 2.56 -30.48
CA PRO A 49 -31.43 2.50 -31.89
C PRO A 49 -30.88 1.13 -32.30
N ARG A 50 -30.01 0.54 -31.47
CA ARG A 50 -29.40 -0.78 -31.67
C ARG A 50 -29.09 -1.47 -30.33
N LYS A 51 -29.08 -2.80 -30.33
CA LYS A 51 -28.61 -3.59 -29.19
C LYS A 51 -27.14 -3.26 -28.88
N ASN A 52 -26.76 -3.25 -27.60
CA ASN A 52 -25.43 -2.88 -27.09
C ASN A 52 -24.98 -1.44 -27.39
N SER A 53 -25.87 -0.57 -27.90
CA SER A 53 -25.56 0.85 -27.94
C SER A 53 -25.56 1.43 -26.52
N VAL A 54 -24.81 2.51 -26.33
CA VAL A 54 -24.66 3.22 -25.05
C VAL A 54 -25.13 4.65 -25.26
N GLY A 55 -26.06 5.09 -24.41
CA GLY A 55 -26.55 6.47 -24.41
C GLY A 55 -25.90 7.27 -23.29
N ARG A 56 -25.59 8.54 -23.55
CA ARG A 56 -25.25 9.52 -22.51
C ARG A 56 -26.32 10.57 -22.44
N VAL A 57 -26.87 10.77 -21.26
CA VAL A 57 -27.94 11.74 -21.00
C VAL A 57 -27.33 12.98 -20.36
N ILE A 58 -27.70 14.15 -20.86
CA ILE A 58 -27.17 15.44 -20.45
C ILE A 58 -28.37 16.33 -20.15
N MET A 59 -28.37 16.90 -18.94
CA MET A 59 -29.40 17.84 -18.52
C MET A 59 -28.72 19.08 -17.92
N SER A 60 -29.23 20.25 -18.29
CA SER A 60 -28.74 21.52 -17.76
C SER A 60 -29.86 22.51 -17.48
N SER A 61 -29.70 23.31 -16.43
CA SER A 61 -30.64 24.37 -16.07
C SER A 61 -29.96 25.42 -15.22
N ASP A 62 -29.81 26.63 -15.76
CA ASP A 62 -29.25 27.78 -15.04
C ASP A 62 -30.31 28.50 -14.18
N ASP A 63 -31.59 28.28 -14.44
CA ASP A 63 -32.72 28.84 -13.69
C ASP A 63 -33.04 28.05 -12.39
N SER A 64 -32.48 26.84 -12.27
CA SER A 64 -32.70 25.96 -11.11
C SER A 64 -31.91 26.43 -9.87
N SER A 65 -32.45 26.16 -8.68
CA SER A 65 -31.82 26.56 -7.40
C SER A 65 -31.94 25.46 -6.35
N GLU A 66 -31.21 25.57 -5.24
CA GLU A 66 -31.29 24.62 -4.12
C GLU A 66 -32.72 24.50 -3.56
N SER A 67 -33.45 25.62 -3.46
CA SER A 67 -34.85 25.63 -2.98
C SER A 67 -35.86 25.11 -4.00
N ASN A 68 -35.51 25.12 -5.28
CA ASN A 68 -36.37 24.61 -6.35
C ASN A 68 -35.51 23.89 -7.39
N PRO A 69 -35.14 22.63 -7.11
CA PRO A 69 -34.36 21.84 -8.03
C PRO A 69 -35.24 21.24 -9.12
N LEU A 70 -34.62 20.99 -10.28
CA LEU A 70 -35.16 20.14 -11.32
C LEU A 70 -34.81 18.68 -11.00
N LEU A 71 -35.83 17.84 -10.89
CA LEU A 71 -35.68 16.41 -10.65
C LEU A 71 -35.89 15.65 -11.95
N VAL A 72 -34.97 14.73 -12.23
CA VAL A 72 -34.98 13.92 -13.46
C VAL A 72 -34.87 12.46 -13.08
N VAL A 73 -35.74 11.63 -13.63
CA VAL A 73 -35.77 10.19 -13.38
C VAL A 73 -35.69 9.45 -14.71
N PHE A 74 -34.62 8.68 -14.89
CA PHE A 74 -34.44 7.78 -16.01
C PHE A 74 -35.00 6.42 -15.63
N ARG A 75 -36.04 6.00 -16.33
CA ARG A 75 -36.74 4.74 -16.06
C ARG A 75 -36.35 3.73 -17.12
N GLU A 76 -35.38 2.89 -16.78
CA GLU A 76 -34.98 1.76 -17.60
C GLU A 76 -35.81 0.52 -17.25
N LYS A 77 -35.66 -0.57 -18.03
CA LYS A 77 -36.41 -1.82 -17.85
C LYS A 77 -36.14 -2.50 -16.50
N ARG A 78 -34.93 -2.33 -15.95
CA ARG A 78 -34.46 -3.04 -14.74
C ARG A 78 -33.94 -2.10 -13.66
N GLU A 79 -33.81 -0.82 -13.95
CA GLU A 79 -33.16 0.14 -13.06
C GLU A 79 -33.82 1.51 -13.18
N ILE A 80 -33.69 2.30 -12.12
CA ILE A 80 -34.13 3.68 -12.07
C ILE A 80 -32.94 4.52 -11.62
N LEU A 81 -32.53 5.46 -12.46
CA LEU A 81 -31.50 6.44 -12.15
C LEU A 81 -32.18 7.78 -11.90
N SER A 82 -31.81 8.48 -10.83
CA SER A 82 -32.36 9.80 -10.52
C SER A 82 -31.26 10.84 -10.42
N LEU A 83 -31.54 12.04 -10.93
CA LEU A 83 -30.63 13.18 -10.93
C LEU A 83 -31.36 14.43 -10.43
N GLN A 84 -30.61 15.29 -9.75
CA GLN A 84 -31.07 16.57 -9.25
C GLN A 84 -30.20 17.68 -9.84
N ILE A 85 -30.82 18.76 -10.34
CA ILE A 85 -30.14 19.93 -10.90
C ILE A 85 -30.67 21.20 -10.19
N PRO A 86 -29.79 22.06 -9.66
CA PRO A 86 -28.35 21.94 -9.70
C PRO A 86 -27.86 20.79 -8.80
N LEU A 87 -26.78 20.13 -9.21
CA LEU A 87 -26.10 19.17 -8.36
C LEU A 87 -25.21 19.96 -7.40
N ILE A 88 -25.40 19.75 -6.10
CA ILE A 88 -24.62 20.39 -5.04
C ILE A 88 -23.66 19.34 -4.50
N ALA A 89 -22.36 19.58 -4.67
CA ALA A 89 -21.31 18.66 -4.23
C ALA A 89 -20.25 19.45 -3.43
N ASP A 90 -20.19 19.22 -2.13
CA ASP A 90 -19.45 20.06 -1.17
C ASP A 90 -19.77 21.56 -1.33
N ASN A 91 -18.80 22.34 -1.82
CA ASN A 91 -18.89 23.79 -2.01
C ASN A 91 -19.16 24.18 -3.48
N TYR A 92 -19.43 23.21 -4.35
CA TYR A 92 -19.61 23.41 -5.78
C TYR A 92 -21.07 23.20 -6.19
N VAL A 93 -21.56 24.08 -7.07
CA VAL A 93 -22.91 24.02 -7.62
C VAL A 93 -22.80 23.82 -9.13
N TYR A 94 -23.30 22.70 -9.62
CA TYR A 94 -23.27 22.32 -11.03
C TYR A 94 -24.66 22.49 -11.65
N SER A 95 -24.81 23.43 -12.59
CA SER A 95 -26.05 23.61 -13.36
C SER A 95 -26.17 22.63 -14.53
N LYS A 96 -25.13 21.83 -14.81
CA LYS A 96 -25.08 20.79 -15.83
C LYS A 96 -24.66 19.46 -15.23
N VAL A 97 -25.45 18.42 -15.49
CA VAL A 97 -25.22 17.05 -15.03
C VAL A 97 -25.33 16.12 -16.23
N SER A 98 -24.43 15.15 -16.32
CA SER A 98 -24.48 14.12 -17.37
C SER A 98 -24.23 12.74 -16.79
N ARG A 99 -24.89 11.73 -17.35
CA ARG A 99 -24.70 10.32 -16.97
C ARG A 99 -24.63 9.45 -18.19
N THR A 100 -23.71 8.49 -18.17
CA THR A 100 -23.66 7.43 -19.17
C THR A 100 -24.57 6.30 -18.70
N LEU A 101 -25.53 5.90 -19.53
CA LEU A 101 -26.44 4.80 -19.24
C LEU A 101 -25.75 3.45 -19.45
N CYS A 102 -26.28 2.41 -18.82
CA CYS A 102 -25.79 1.06 -19.05
C CYS A 102 -26.03 0.63 -20.51
N PRO A 103 -25.14 -0.18 -21.11
CA PRO A 103 -25.34 -0.68 -22.47
C PRO A 103 -26.68 -1.40 -22.61
N PHE A 104 -27.42 -1.10 -23.67
CA PHE A 104 -28.77 -1.63 -23.92
C PHE A 104 -28.74 -3.12 -24.37
N THR A 105 -28.23 -3.99 -23.51
CA THR A 105 -28.13 -5.45 -23.73
C THR A 105 -29.48 -6.14 -23.58
N ASN A 106 -30.32 -5.62 -22.66
CA ASN A 106 -31.65 -6.15 -22.33
C ASN A 106 -32.78 -5.55 -23.19
N TYR A 107 -32.44 -4.70 -24.15
CA TYR A 107 -33.42 -4.07 -25.05
C TYR A 107 -33.40 -4.73 -26.42
N GLU A 108 -34.58 -4.94 -26.97
CA GLU A 108 -34.77 -5.27 -28.37
C GLU A 108 -34.84 -3.99 -29.22
N LYS A 109 -34.60 -4.14 -30.53
CA LYS A 109 -34.62 -3.01 -31.45
C LYS A 109 -36.03 -2.42 -31.51
N GLY A 110 -36.16 -1.12 -31.22
CA GLY A 110 -37.44 -0.42 -31.23
C GLY A 110 -38.13 -0.33 -29.86
N GLU A 111 -37.59 -0.96 -28.82
CA GLU A 111 -38.08 -0.76 -27.47
C GLU A 111 -37.75 0.63 -26.94
N THR A 112 -38.54 1.10 -25.99
CA THR A 112 -38.44 2.46 -25.46
C THR A 112 -38.13 2.51 -23.97
N PHE A 113 -37.43 3.55 -23.55
CA PHE A 113 -37.31 3.95 -22.15
C PHE A 113 -37.79 5.38 -22.00
N THR A 114 -38.13 5.75 -20.76
CA THR A 114 -38.70 7.08 -20.46
C THR A 114 -37.81 7.88 -19.53
N VAL A 115 -37.79 9.19 -19.75
CA VAL A 115 -37.15 10.16 -18.87
C VAL A 115 -38.20 11.11 -18.37
N GLU A 116 -38.40 11.11 -17.06
CA GLU A 116 -39.40 11.92 -16.39
C GLU A 116 -38.73 13.14 -15.79
N VAL A 117 -39.26 14.33 -16.07
CA VAL A 117 -38.73 15.61 -15.58
C VAL A 117 -39.82 16.34 -14.82
N THR A 118 -39.49 16.82 -13.61
CA THR A 118 -40.41 17.58 -12.76
C THR A 118 -39.69 18.66 -11.97
N SER A 119 -40.42 19.73 -11.65
CA SER A 119 -39.95 20.85 -10.83
C SER A 119 -41.15 21.50 -10.14
N SER A 120 -40.96 22.03 -8.94
CA SER A 120 -42.05 22.66 -8.20
C SER A 120 -42.45 24.03 -8.77
N GLN A 121 -41.49 24.75 -9.37
CA GLN A 121 -41.71 26.02 -10.06
C GLN A 121 -41.30 25.95 -11.53
N ARG A 122 -41.68 26.99 -12.29
CA ARG A 122 -41.31 27.12 -13.70
C ARG A 122 -39.81 27.35 -13.82
N VAL A 123 -39.12 26.35 -14.36
CA VAL A 123 -37.67 26.33 -14.59
C VAL A 123 -37.41 26.03 -16.06
N GLU A 124 -36.57 26.82 -16.71
CA GLU A 124 -36.07 26.51 -18.05
C GLU A 124 -34.93 25.49 -17.96
N TYR A 125 -35.02 24.44 -18.77
CA TYR A 125 -34.04 23.37 -18.81
C TYR A 125 -33.76 22.93 -20.25
N ARG A 126 -32.55 22.42 -20.45
CA ARG A 126 -32.09 21.83 -21.71
C ARG A 126 -31.73 20.38 -21.49
N PHE A 127 -32.29 19.53 -22.32
CA PHE A 127 -32.11 18.09 -22.28
C PHE A 127 -31.56 17.58 -23.61
N ARG A 128 -30.56 16.70 -23.55
CA ARG A 128 -29.96 16.04 -24.70
C ARG A 128 -29.62 14.61 -24.35
N ALA A 129 -29.91 13.67 -25.24
CA ALA A 129 -29.38 12.31 -25.14
C ALA A 129 -28.54 12.03 -26.38
N GLU A 130 -27.29 11.63 -26.19
CA GLU A 130 -26.33 11.37 -27.26
C GLU A 130 -25.89 9.91 -27.28
N LEU A 131 -25.53 9.41 -28.46
CA LEU A 131 -24.98 8.07 -28.61
C LEU A 131 -23.46 8.09 -28.45
N VAL A 132 -22.95 7.23 -27.55
CA VAL A 132 -21.51 7.16 -27.27
C VAL A 132 -20.84 6.25 -28.29
N HIS A 133 -20.04 6.84 -29.19
CA HIS A 133 -19.34 6.10 -30.25
C HIS A 133 -18.03 5.43 -29.80
N ASN A 134 -17.28 6.04 -28.88
CA ASN A 134 -15.96 5.56 -28.42
C ASN A 134 -16.03 4.95 -27.00
N PHE A 135 -16.99 4.05 -26.78
CA PHE A 135 -17.20 3.44 -25.46
C PHE A 135 -16.18 2.34 -25.11
N TRP A 136 -15.52 1.76 -26.11
CA TRP A 136 -14.53 0.69 -25.93
C TRP A 136 -13.11 1.24 -25.96
N LEU A 137 -12.33 0.90 -24.94
CA LEU A 137 -10.89 1.16 -24.90
C LEU A 137 -10.15 0.13 -25.77
N THR A 138 -9.06 0.56 -26.40
CA THR A 138 -8.23 -0.27 -27.28
C THR A 138 -6.77 -0.26 -26.82
N ASN A 139 -6.07 -1.38 -27.02
CA ASN A 139 -4.68 -1.55 -26.58
C ASN A 139 -3.74 -0.53 -27.19
N ASN A 140 -2.79 -0.05 -26.40
CA ASN A 140 -1.70 0.86 -26.81
C ASN A 140 -2.18 2.15 -27.49
N SER A 141 -3.44 2.53 -27.28
CA SER A 141 -4.02 3.76 -27.79
C SER A 141 -4.27 4.73 -26.64
N LYS A 142 -3.94 6.01 -26.87
CA LYS A 142 -4.20 7.09 -25.92
C LYS A 142 -5.63 7.59 -26.14
N HIS A 143 -6.47 7.45 -25.12
CA HIS A 143 -7.82 8.01 -25.10
C HIS A 143 -7.84 9.22 -24.17
N GLU A 144 -8.03 10.40 -24.74
CA GLU A 144 -8.21 11.63 -23.97
C GLU A 144 -9.67 11.76 -23.52
N VAL A 145 -9.87 11.94 -22.22
CA VAL A 145 -11.19 12.00 -21.59
C VAL A 145 -11.22 13.17 -20.62
N THR A 146 -12.37 13.85 -20.56
CA THR A 146 -12.65 14.86 -19.55
C THR A 146 -13.80 14.43 -18.67
N ALA A 147 -13.63 14.50 -17.35
CA ALA A 147 -14.65 14.17 -16.37
C ALA A 147 -14.76 15.27 -15.31
N SER A 148 -15.92 15.31 -14.63
CA SER A 148 -16.18 16.16 -13.46
C SER A 148 -17.03 15.39 -12.45
N ALA A 149 -17.27 15.97 -11.26
CA ALA A 149 -18.15 15.34 -10.27
C ALA A 149 -19.61 15.22 -10.75
N SER A 150 -20.07 16.14 -11.61
CA SER A 150 -21.42 16.11 -12.20
C SER A 150 -21.49 15.41 -13.56
N GLU A 151 -20.34 15.16 -14.19
CA GLU A 151 -20.21 14.52 -15.50
C GLU A 151 -19.16 13.38 -15.46
N PRO A 152 -19.38 12.34 -14.63
CA PRO A 152 -18.47 11.19 -14.58
C PRO A 152 -18.48 10.41 -15.89
N VAL A 153 -17.41 9.66 -16.13
CA VAL A 153 -17.24 8.88 -17.36
C VAL A 153 -16.82 7.47 -17.01
N PHE A 154 -17.41 6.47 -17.67
CA PHE A 154 -16.88 5.12 -17.66
C PHE A 154 -16.79 4.58 -19.07
N LEU A 155 -15.80 3.72 -19.29
CA LEU A 155 -15.51 3.08 -20.56
C LEU A 155 -15.36 1.58 -20.34
N ARG A 156 -15.60 0.79 -21.38
CA ARG A 156 -15.46 -0.67 -21.33
C ARG A 156 -14.13 -1.09 -21.90
N TYR A 157 -13.56 -2.14 -21.31
CA TYR A 157 -12.42 -2.84 -21.88
C TYR A 157 -12.64 -4.35 -21.82
N ASP A 158 -12.23 -5.03 -22.90
CA ASP A 158 -12.26 -6.48 -23.03
C ASP A 158 -10.82 -6.96 -23.22
N ILE A 159 -10.29 -7.75 -22.27
CA ILE A 159 -8.92 -8.26 -22.37
C ILE A 159 -8.87 -9.24 -23.57
N PRO A 160 -7.86 -9.19 -24.45
CA PRO A 160 -7.66 -10.19 -25.50
C PRO A 160 -7.35 -11.59 -24.95
N VAL A 161 -7.67 -12.66 -25.69
CA VAL A 161 -7.47 -14.05 -25.23
C VAL A 161 -6.00 -14.43 -25.05
N ASN A 162 -5.09 -13.77 -25.77
CA ASN A 162 -3.65 -13.99 -25.74
C ASN A 162 -2.91 -13.20 -24.64
N VAL A 163 -3.63 -12.47 -23.79
CA VAL A 163 -3.05 -11.62 -22.75
C VAL A 163 -3.58 -12.03 -21.39
N ASP A 164 -2.69 -12.37 -20.47
CA ASP A 164 -3.04 -12.84 -19.13
C ASP A 164 -3.40 -11.68 -18.18
N SER A 165 -2.72 -10.54 -18.33
CA SER A 165 -2.84 -9.38 -17.44
C SER A 165 -2.63 -8.08 -18.23
N VAL A 166 -3.36 -7.04 -17.85
CA VAL A 166 -3.25 -5.70 -18.43
C VAL A 166 -3.09 -4.66 -17.34
N ALA A 167 -2.47 -3.53 -17.64
CA ALA A 167 -2.38 -2.38 -16.76
C ALA A 167 -3.16 -1.22 -17.38
N VAL A 168 -4.08 -0.66 -16.60
CA VAL A 168 -4.81 0.56 -16.94
C VAL A 168 -4.01 1.73 -16.42
N HIS A 169 -3.34 2.44 -17.32
CA HIS A 169 -2.56 3.63 -17.03
C HIS A 169 -3.41 4.86 -17.29
N VAL A 170 -3.42 5.78 -16.33
CA VAL A 170 -4.11 7.06 -16.46
C VAL A 170 -3.16 8.18 -16.09
N GLN A 171 -3.09 9.21 -16.92
CA GLN A 171 -2.17 10.35 -16.74
C GLN A 171 -2.89 11.68 -16.99
N SER A 172 -2.61 12.68 -16.15
CA SER A 172 -3.16 14.03 -16.23
C SER A 172 -2.13 15.05 -15.77
N ASP A 173 -2.17 16.22 -16.38
CA ASP A 173 -1.36 17.37 -15.96
C ASP A 173 -2.05 18.21 -14.87
N SER A 174 -3.30 17.90 -14.53
CA SER A 174 -4.09 18.62 -13.50
C SER A 174 -3.82 18.09 -12.09
N ASP A 175 -3.90 18.93 -11.07
CA ASP A 175 -3.76 18.54 -9.65
C ASP A 175 -5.07 18.11 -8.99
N THR A 176 -6.20 18.21 -9.70
CA THR A 176 -7.51 17.82 -9.19
C THR A 176 -7.57 16.34 -8.81
N CYS A 177 -7.92 16.01 -7.56
CA CYS A 177 -8.12 14.64 -7.10
C CYS A 177 -9.25 13.94 -7.85
N MET A 178 -8.98 12.72 -8.32
CA MET A 178 -9.91 11.85 -9.04
C MET A 178 -9.72 10.40 -8.59
N THR A 179 -10.81 9.64 -8.52
CA THR A 179 -10.79 8.19 -8.31
C THR A 179 -10.95 7.47 -9.63
N VAL A 180 -10.11 6.46 -9.86
CA VAL A 180 -10.26 5.48 -10.95
C VAL A 180 -10.67 4.15 -10.34
N SER A 181 -11.75 3.55 -10.85
CA SER A 181 -12.27 2.28 -10.35
C SER A 181 -12.46 1.27 -11.49
N ILE A 182 -12.02 0.04 -11.25
CA ILE A 182 -12.19 -1.12 -12.13
C ILE A 182 -13.34 -1.95 -11.60
N GLN A 183 -14.45 -1.96 -12.34
CA GLN A 183 -15.69 -2.61 -11.95
C GLN A 183 -16.04 -3.74 -12.92
N LYS A 184 -16.77 -4.75 -12.42
CA LYS A 184 -17.30 -5.82 -13.28
C LYS A 184 -18.29 -5.25 -14.30
N ILE A 185 -18.50 -5.96 -15.40
CA ILE A 185 -19.58 -5.65 -16.35
C ILE A 185 -20.92 -6.07 -15.74
N GLU A 186 -21.38 -5.24 -14.81
CA GLU A 186 -22.62 -5.39 -14.06
C GLU A 186 -23.21 -3.99 -13.83
N CYS A 187 -24.54 -3.91 -13.81
CA CYS A 187 -25.28 -2.66 -13.58
C CYS A 187 -26.05 -2.80 -12.26
N PRO A 188 -26.14 -1.74 -11.42
CA PRO A 188 -25.67 -0.36 -11.63
C PRO A 188 -24.13 -0.21 -11.62
N VAL A 189 -23.63 0.75 -12.41
CA VAL A 189 -22.22 1.17 -12.35
C VAL A 189 -22.07 2.23 -11.26
N PHE A 190 -21.09 2.07 -10.37
CA PHE A 190 -20.85 3.02 -9.27
C PHE A 190 -19.96 4.14 -9.76
N ASP A 191 -20.58 5.20 -10.28
CA ASP A 191 -19.96 6.35 -10.96
C ASP A 191 -20.09 7.67 -10.17
N LEU A 192 -20.38 7.59 -8.87
CA LEU A 192 -20.53 8.74 -7.97
C LEU A 192 -19.38 8.80 -6.96
N PRO A 193 -18.93 10.00 -6.53
CA PRO A 193 -17.88 10.12 -5.52
C PRO A 193 -18.16 9.34 -4.23
N ASP A 194 -19.43 9.25 -3.83
CA ASP A 194 -19.84 8.59 -2.58
C ASP A 194 -19.92 7.06 -2.68
N ASN A 195 -20.03 6.50 -3.89
CA ASN A 195 -20.20 5.05 -4.09
C ASN A 195 -19.05 4.38 -4.85
N VAL A 196 -18.23 5.12 -5.60
CA VAL A 196 -17.19 4.57 -6.49
C VAL A 196 -16.17 3.69 -5.76
N ASN A 197 -15.94 3.95 -4.46
CA ASN A 197 -15.03 3.20 -3.61
C ASN A 197 -15.64 1.90 -3.03
N SER A 198 -16.96 1.72 -3.16
CA SER A 198 -17.67 0.60 -2.55
C SER A 198 -17.57 -0.70 -3.35
N ILE A 199 -17.22 -0.62 -4.64
CA ILE A 199 -17.15 -1.78 -5.55
C ILE A 199 -15.87 -1.74 -6.38
N GLY A 200 -15.28 -2.92 -6.55
CA GLY A 200 -14.15 -3.10 -7.46
C GLY A 200 -12.81 -2.64 -6.87
N MET A 201 -11.78 -2.71 -7.70
CA MET A 201 -10.44 -2.20 -7.35
C MET A 201 -10.41 -0.71 -7.68
N HIS A 202 -9.93 0.12 -6.78
CA HIS A 202 -9.88 1.56 -7.02
C HIS A 202 -8.55 2.17 -6.58
N GLN A 203 -8.20 3.28 -7.20
CA GLN A 203 -7.05 4.10 -6.82
C GLN A 203 -7.45 5.57 -6.92
N THR A 204 -6.94 6.36 -5.98
CA THR A 204 -7.04 7.82 -6.06
C THR A 204 -5.82 8.39 -6.78
N MET A 205 -5.99 9.50 -7.50
CA MET A 205 -4.86 10.16 -8.15
C MET A 205 -5.04 11.66 -8.40
N THR A 206 -3.92 12.36 -8.28
CA THR A 206 -3.72 13.74 -8.75
C THR A 206 -3.13 13.75 -10.15
N LYS A 207 -1.93 13.21 -10.38
CA LYS A 207 -1.28 13.23 -11.71
C LYS A 207 -1.42 11.92 -12.48
N SER A 208 -1.13 10.78 -11.87
CA SER A 208 -1.11 9.51 -12.58
C SER A 208 -1.47 8.33 -11.67
N THR A 209 -2.08 7.31 -12.25
CA THR A 209 -2.41 6.06 -11.56
C THR A 209 -2.25 4.88 -12.50
N THR A 210 -2.01 3.70 -11.93
CA THR A 210 -1.88 2.46 -12.68
C THR A 210 -2.54 1.31 -11.92
N ILE A 211 -3.58 0.72 -12.50
CA ILE A 211 -4.29 -0.43 -11.91
C ILE A 211 -4.04 -1.67 -12.78
N PRO A 212 -3.34 -2.70 -12.28
CA PRO A 212 -3.23 -3.97 -12.97
C PRO A 212 -4.52 -4.79 -12.82
N VAL A 213 -4.92 -5.46 -13.89
CA VAL A 213 -6.13 -6.29 -13.95
C VAL A 213 -5.80 -7.63 -14.60
N GLU A 214 -6.10 -8.71 -13.87
CA GLU A 214 -5.89 -10.07 -14.34
C GLU A 214 -7.12 -10.59 -15.09
N ARG A 215 -6.90 -11.20 -16.25
CA ARG A 215 -7.96 -11.79 -17.08
C ARG A 215 -8.75 -12.87 -16.36
N GLU A 216 -8.09 -13.68 -15.54
CA GLU A 216 -8.71 -14.77 -14.79
C GLU A 216 -9.82 -14.25 -13.86
N LYS A 217 -9.64 -13.07 -13.26
CA LYS A 217 -10.63 -12.44 -12.37
C LYS A 217 -11.67 -11.63 -13.13
N LEU A 218 -11.22 -10.86 -14.12
CA LEU A 218 -12.03 -9.91 -14.87
C LEU A 218 -11.67 -10.00 -16.35
N PRO A 219 -12.30 -10.89 -17.14
CA PRO A 219 -12.01 -10.99 -18.58
C PRO A 219 -12.42 -9.73 -19.35
N SER A 220 -13.47 -9.07 -18.85
CA SER A 220 -14.02 -7.81 -19.34
C SER A 220 -14.46 -6.97 -18.14
N PHE A 221 -14.26 -5.65 -18.20
CA PHE A 221 -14.53 -4.75 -17.09
C PHE A 221 -14.86 -3.32 -17.55
N TYR A 222 -15.46 -2.54 -16.66
CA TYR A 222 -15.60 -1.10 -16.80
C TYR A 222 -14.47 -0.38 -16.07
N VAL A 223 -13.94 0.67 -16.72
CA VAL A 223 -13.02 1.64 -16.11
C VAL A 223 -13.82 2.90 -15.85
N VAL A 224 -14.04 3.21 -14.58
CA VAL A 224 -14.86 4.33 -14.11
C VAL A 224 -13.96 5.45 -13.62
N PHE A 225 -14.20 6.67 -14.09
CA PHE A 225 -13.45 7.87 -13.76
C PHE A 225 -14.37 8.89 -13.08
N VAL A 226 -14.08 9.16 -11.81
CA VAL A 226 -14.91 10.03 -10.96
C VAL A 226 -14.04 11.10 -10.34
N VAL A 227 -14.26 12.36 -10.72
CA VAL A 227 -13.58 13.50 -10.07
C VAL A 227 -14.20 13.70 -8.69
N ASN A 228 -13.36 13.66 -7.66
CA ASN A 228 -13.81 13.79 -6.28
C ASN A 228 -14.22 15.25 -5.99
N ASN A 229 -15.14 15.44 -5.05
CA ASN A 229 -15.65 16.78 -4.69
C ASN A 229 -14.58 17.67 -4.04
N ASN A 230 -13.59 17.04 -3.40
CA ASN A 230 -12.48 17.69 -2.73
C ASN A 230 -11.17 16.89 -2.97
N ASP A 231 -10.06 17.48 -2.55
CA ASP A 231 -8.74 16.85 -2.63
C ASP A 231 -8.38 16.01 -1.40
N ASP A 232 -9.28 15.89 -0.42
CA ASP A 232 -8.99 15.28 0.89
C ASP A 232 -8.55 13.81 0.74
N LEU A 233 -9.07 13.09 -0.25
CA LEU A 233 -8.67 11.71 -0.54
C LEU A 233 -7.26 11.59 -1.14
N CYS A 234 -6.77 12.64 -1.80
CA CYS A 234 -5.44 12.64 -2.42
C CYS A 234 -4.38 13.37 -1.57
N THR A 235 -4.77 14.01 -0.47
CA THR A 235 -3.86 14.76 0.41
C THR A 235 -3.95 14.27 1.85
N GLU A 236 -2.82 13.94 2.46
CA GLU A 236 -2.75 13.51 3.87
C GLU A 236 -3.11 14.62 4.89
N ILE A 237 -3.31 15.87 4.44
CA ILE A 237 -3.58 17.03 5.29
C ILE A 237 -4.98 17.55 4.99
N ALA A 238 -5.91 17.37 5.93
CA ALA A 238 -7.25 17.94 5.84
C ALA A 238 -7.16 19.48 5.76
N SER A 239 -7.51 20.03 4.60
CA SER A 239 -7.53 21.48 4.40
C SER A 239 -8.71 22.11 5.16
N ILE A 240 -8.50 23.28 5.77
CA ILE A 240 -9.56 24.00 6.49
C ILE A 240 -10.56 24.52 5.46
N LYS A 241 -11.73 23.87 5.38
CA LYS A 241 -12.80 24.23 4.43
C LYS A 241 -13.47 25.56 4.85
N PRO A 242 -13.57 26.57 3.94
CA PRO A 242 -14.37 27.74 4.21
C PRO A 242 -15.86 27.38 4.27
N LYS A 243 -16.59 28.00 5.20
CA LYS A 243 -17.97 27.69 5.61
C LYS A 243 -19.06 28.10 4.59
N ARG A 244 -18.69 28.58 3.40
CA ARG A 244 -19.62 29.01 2.35
C ARG A 244 -19.13 28.58 0.96
N PRO A 245 -20.00 28.03 0.09
CA PRO A 245 -19.69 27.78 -1.30
C PRO A 245 -19.40 29.12 -1.97
N THR A 246 -18.12 29.42 -2.18
CA THR A 246 -17.72 30.46 -3.13
C THR A 246 -17.77 29.82 -4.50
N LYS A 247 -18.20 30.56 -5.55
CA LYS A 247 -18.19 30.08 -6.93
C LYS A 247 -16.74 29.86 -7.37
N PHE A 248 -16.14 28.77 -6.93
CA PHE A 248 -14.90 28.25 -7.43
C PHE A 248 -15.12 27.79 -8.88
N PRO A 249 -14.08 27.81 -9.73
CA PRO A 249 -14.19 27.25 -11.07
C PRO A 249 -14.68 25.79 -11.00
N LEU A 250 -15.51 25.41 -11.96
CA LEU A 250 -16.03 24.05 -12.08
C LEU A 250 -14.87 23.05 -12.05
N ARG A 251 -14.92 22.14 -11.09
CA ARG A 251 -13.88 21.13 -10.87
C ARG A 251 -14.01 20.05 -11.94
N GLN A 252 -13.14 20.13 -12.94
CA GLN A 252 -13.06 19.20 -14.06
C GLN A 252 -11.60 18.75 -14.25
N LYS A 253 -11.43 17.57 -14.83
CA LYS A 253 -10.12 16.98 -15.09
C LYS A 253 -10.09 16.32 -16.45
N THR A 254 -9.09 16.71 -17.25
CA THR A 254 -8.76 16.07 -18.52
C THR A 254 -7.57 15.14 -18.31
N PHE A 255 -7.67 13.91 -18.81
CA PHE A 255 -6.69 12.87 -18.60
C PHE A 255 -6.63 11.92 -19.79
N ASN A 256 -5.47 11.27 -19.95
CA ASN A 256 -5.22 10.27 -20.97
C ASN A 256 -5.25 8.88 -20.35
N VAL A 257 -5.97 7.96 -20.97
CA VAL A 257 -6.06 6.56 -20.58
C VAL A 257 -5.34 5.72 -21.63
N THR A 258 -4.46 4.82 -21.17
CA THR A 258 -3.77 3.83 -22.00
C THR A 258 -3.84 2.48 -21.34
N ILE A 259 -4.05 1.43 -22.14
CA ILE A 259 -4.04 0.05 -21.65
C ILE A 259 -2.89 -0.69 -22.32
N GLU A 260 -2.02 -1.25 -21.49
CA GLU A 260 -0.83 -1.99 -21.89
C GLU A 260 -0.85 -3.39 -21.28
N SER A 261 -0.18 -4.35 -21.92
CA SER A 261 0.00 -5.68 -21.33
C SER A 261 0.84 -5.59 -20.06
N SER A 262 0.37 -6.20 -18.99
CA SER A 262 1.06 -6.25 -17.71
C SER A 262 1.53 -7.67 -17.41
N MET A 263 2.47 -7.80 -16.48
CA MET A 263 3.00 -9.09 -16.08
C MET A 263 2.04 -9.83 -15.15
N LYS A 264 2.16 -11.16 -15.12
CA LYS A 264 1.29 -12.01 -14.32
C LYS A 264 1.75 -12.02 -12.87
N GLN A 265 0.83 -12.17 -11.93
CA GLN A 265 1.15 -12.28 -10.51
C GLN A 265 2.09 -13.48 -10.18
N SER A 266 2.08 -14.55 -10.99
CA SER A 266 3.03 -15.67 -10.86
C SER A 266 4.49 -15.28 -11.14
N ASP A 267 4.71 -14.25 -11.94
CA ASP A 267 6.06 -13.82 -12.32
C ASP A 267 6.80 -13.18 -11.12
N TYR A 268 6.05 -12.80 -10.08
CA TYR A 268 6.58 -12.30 -8.81
C TYR A 268 6.98 -13.40 -7.83
N ALA A 269 6.54 -14.65 -8.04
CA ALA A 269 6.95 -15.78 -7.19
C ALA A 269 8.45 -16.05 -7.32
N ILE A 270 9.02 -15.89 -8.52
CA ILE A 270 10.44 -16.12 -8.79
C ILE A 270 11.33 -15.18 -7.96
N PRO A 271 11.14 -13.84 -7.98
CA PRO A 271 11.83 -12.92 -7.08
C PRO A 271 11.69 -13.28 -5.59
N ILE A 272 10.47 -13.60 -5.13
CA ILE A 272 10.23 -13.90 -3.72
C ILE A 272 10.97 -15.17 -3.29
N ILE A 273 10.90 -16.23 -4.09
CA ILE A 273 11.61 -17.50 -3.84
C ILE A 273 13.11 -17.28 -3.87
N PHE A 274 13.62 -16.50 -4.83
CA PHE A 274 15.04 -16.17 -4.93
C PHE A 274 15.56 -15.47 -3.67
N TRP A 275 14.84 -14.47 -3.17
CA TRP A 275 15.21 -13.77 -1.94
C TRP A 275 15.06 -14.66 -0.71
N ALA A 276 14.02 -15.49 -0.64
CA ALA A 276 13.88 -16.48 0.43
C ALA A 276 15.04 -17.48 0.43
N ALA A 277 15.52 -17.91 -0.75
CA ALA A 277 16.67 -18.80 -0.89
C ALA A 277 17.97 -18.11 -0.45
N ILE A 278 18.20 -16.85 -0.81
CA ILE A 278 19.35 -16.07 -0.33
C ILE A 278 19.35 -15.98 1.20
N LEU A 279 18.20 -15.65 1.80
CA LEU A 279 18.07 -15.57 3.25
C LEU A 279 18.34 -16.92 3.93
N LEU A 280 17.86 -18.02 3.34
CA LEU A 280 18.13 -19.38 3.81
C LEU A 280 19.62 -19.74 3.69
N ILE A 281 20.29 -19.34 2.61
CA ILE A 281 21.74 -19.55 2.46
C ILE A 281 22.50 -18.77 3.54
N ILE A 282 22.13 -17.52 3.81
CA ILE A 282 22.76 -16.71 4.85
C ILE A 282 22.54 -17.34 6.23
N THR A 283 21.33 -17.83 6.55
CA THR A 283 21.10 -18.53 7.83
C THR A 283 21.97 -19.77 7.95
N ILE A 284 22.09 -20.58 6.88
CA ILE A 284 22.96 -21.76 6.87
C ILE A 284 24.43 -21.37 7.07
N ILE A 285 24.92 -20.32 6.39
CA ILE A 285 26.31 -19.86 6.54
C ILE A 285 26.58 -19.41 7.98
N VAL A 286 25.65 -18.68 8.60
CA VAL A 286 25.78 -18.23 10.00
C VAL A 286 25.79 -19.44 10.95
N LEU A 287 24.91 -20.43 10.74
CA LEU A 287 24.90 -21.65 11.54
C LEU A 287 26.17 -22.49 11.35
N LEU A 288 26.68 -22.59 10.13
CA LEU A 288 27.95 -23.26 9.83
C LEU A 288 29.14 -22.54 10.46
N TYR A 289 29.17 -21.21 10.39
CA TYR A 289 30.18 -20.40 11.06
C TYR A 289 30.17 -20.67 12.57
N HIS A 290 29.01 -20.62 13.21
CA HIS A 290 28.89 -20.92 14.65
C HIS A 290 29.29 -22.35 15.00
N HIS A 291 28.93 -23.33 14.16
CA HIS A 291 29.30 -24.72 14.40
C HIS A 291 30.80 -24.98 14.18
N LEU A 292 31.43 -24.29 13.22
CA LEU A 292 32.88 -24.35 13.01
C LEU A 292 33.63 -23.61 14.12
N ASP A 293 33.18 -22.43 14.52
CA ASP A 293 33.72 -21.63 15.64
C ASP A 293 33.74 -22.47 16.93
N GLY A 294 32.62 -23.12 17.28
CA GLY A 294 32.56 -24.00 18.45
C GLY A 294 33.53 -25.20 18.37
N LYS A 295 33.72 -25.79 17.19
CA LYS A 295 34.71 -26.88 17.01
C LYS A 295 36.15 -26.38 17.05
N TRP A 296 36.41 -25.18 16.56
CA TRP A 296 37.72 -24.54 16.60
C TRP A 296 38.10 -24.14 18.04
N GLU A 297 37.18 -23.55 18.80
CA GLU A 297 37.38 -23.25 20.22
C GLU A 297 37.69 -24.52 21.02
N GLN A 298 36.91 -25.60 20.84
CA GLN A 298 37.18 -26.88 21.52
C GLN A 298 38.56 -27.46 21.19
N ARG A 299 38.99 -27.42 19.93
CA ARG A 299 40.31 -27.91 19.50
C ARG A 299 41.45 -27.05 19.98
N PHE A 300 41.26 -25.73 19.99
CA PHE A 300 42.24 -24.77 20.50
C PHE A 300 42.43 -24.92 22.00
N ILE A 301 41.33 -25.03 22.77
CA ILE A 301 41.39 -25.27 24.22
C ILE A 301 42.08 -26.59 24.52
N ALA A 302 41.76 -27.67 23.80
CA ALA A 302 42.44 -28.96 23.97
C ALA A 302 43.96 -28.87 23.72
N HIS A 303 44.40 -28.22 22.64
CA HIS A 303 45.83 -28.02 22.36
C HIS A 303 46.54 -27.15 23.40
N VAL A 304 45.86 -26.11 23.91
CA VAL A 304 46.41 -25.24 24.94
C VAL A 304 46.52 -25.98 26.27
N TYR A 305 45.55 -26.82 26.62
CA TYR A 305 45.56 -27.62 27.85
C TYR A 305 46.69 -28.65 27.81
N GLU A 306 46.84 -29.36 26.69
CA GLU A 306 47.91 -30.35 26.49
C GLU A 306 49.31 -29.70 26.56
N ARG A 307 49.46 -28.49 26.02
CA ARG A 307 50.71 -27.71 26.13
C ARG A 307 50.97 -27.22 27.56
N LEU A 308 49.94 -26.75 28.26
CA LEU A 308 50.06 -26.33 29.66
C LEU A 308 50.37 -27.51 30.60
N GLU A 309 49.83 -28.70 30.32
CA GLU A 309 50.10 -29.92 31.07
C GLU A 309 51.54 -30.38 30.88
N ALA A 310 52.05 -30.33 29.64
CA ALA A 310 53.46 -30.57 29.34
C ALA A 310 54.40 -29.54 30.00
N ASP A 311 54.03 -28.25 30.01
CA ASP A 311 54.81 -27.21 30.69
C ASP A 311 54.78 -27.38 32.22
N ALA A 312 53.64 -27.81 32.79
CA ALA A 312 53.52 -28.09 34.22
C ALA A 312 54.28 -29.34 34.67
N GLU A 313 54.37 -30.37 33.81
CA GLU A 313 55.18 -31.56 34.06
C GLU A 313 56.68 -31.21 34.06
N ASN A 314 57.12 -30.39 33.10
CA ASN A 314 58.50 -29.88 33.04
C ASN A 314 58.85 -29.00 34.25
N ALA A 315 57.92 -28.14 34.69
CA ALA A 315 58.11 -27.31 35.88
C ALA A 315 58.20 -28.16 37.16
N ARG A 316 57.36 -29.20 37.32
CA ARG A 316 57.44 -30.13 38.46
C ARG A 316 58.75 -30.92 38.50
N LEU A 317 59.28 -31.30 37.33
CA LEU A 317 60.58 -31.97 37.24
C LEU A 317 61.73 -31.03 37.63
N SER A 318 61.66 -29.76 37.21
CA SER A 318 62.61 -28.71 37.60
C SER A 318 62.57 -28.44 39.10
N ASP A 319 61.37 -28.26 39.68
CA ASP A 319 61.19 -28.04 41.12
C ASP A 319 61.69 -29.24 41.93
N PHE A 320 61.49 -30.48 41.45
CA PHE A 320 62.02 -31.67 42.11
C PHE A 320 63.56 -31.72 42.13
N TYR A 321 64.21 -31.26 41.06
CA TYR A 321 65.68 -31.16 40.99
C TYR A 321 66.22 -30.00 41.84
N ASP A 322 65.52 -28.87 41.92
CA ASP A 322 65.91 -27.74 42.77
C ASP A 322 65.69 -28.03 44.26
N ILE A 323 64.58 -28.68 44.65
CA ILE A 323 64.36 -29.15 46.04
C ILE A 323 65.46 -30.14 46.46
N LYS A 324 65.87 -31.04 45.56
CA LYS A 324 66.96 -31.98 45.83
C LYS A 324 68.33 -31.29 45.93
N ARG A 325 68.54 -30.19 45.21
CA ARG A 325 69.74 -29.34 45.33
C ARG A 325 69.74 -28.54 46.63
N MET A 326 68.57 -28.08 47.06
CA MET A 326 68.40 -27.29 48.29
C MET A 326 68.39 -28.16 49.55
N SER A 327 68.15 -29.47 49.45
CA SER A 327 68.24 -30.40 50.60
C SER A 327 69.66 -30.77 51.03
N GLU A 328 70.69 -30.31 50.32
CA GLU A 328 72.10 -30.50 50.70
C GLU A 328 72.69 -29.31 51.48
N ASP A 329 71.97 -28.19 51.63
CA ASP A 329 72.38 -27.03 52.44
C ASP A 329 71.43 -26.85 53.64
N ASP A 330 72.01 -26.94 54.84
CA ASP A 330 71.33 -27.23 56.12
C ASP A 330 70.67 -26.00 56.80
N ASP A 331 70.10 -25.06 56.04
CA ASP A 331 69.50 -23.85 56.62
C ASP A 331 68.34 -23.31 55.77
N LEU A 332 67.13 -23.88 55.87
CA LEU A 332 65.94 -23.24 55.29
C LEU A 332 64.64 -23.76 55.95
N LYS A 333 64.20 -23.12 57.05
CA LYS A 333 62.90 -23.38 57.71
C LYS A 333 61.89 -22.23 57.59
N ASP A 334 62.02 -21.36 56.58
CA ASP A 334 61.18 -20.16 56.50
C ASP A 334 60.71 -19.78 55.08
N TYR A 335 60.50 -20.76 54.21
CA TYR A 335 59.80 -20.53 52.94
C TYR A 335 58.50 -21.32 52.92
N ASP A 336 57.39 -20.60 52.69
CA ASP A 336 56.08 -21.20 52.43
C ASP A 336 56.18 -22.11 51.20
N ILE A 337 55.98 -23.41 51.41
CA ILE A 337 55.91 -24.41 50.35
C ILE A 337 54.58 -24.18 49.61
N LEU A 338 54.60 -24.28 48.27
CA LEU A 338 53.44 -24.16 47.36
C LEU A 338 52.19 -24.98 47.76
N THR A 339 52.32 -25.91 48.70
CA THR A 339 51.21 -26.64 49.33
C THR A 339 50.27 -25.77 50.19
N ASP A 340 50.70 -24.61 50.67
CA ASP A 340 49.87 -23.71 51.49
C ASP A 340 49.02 -22.72 50.67
N CYS A 341 49.25 -22.64 49.35
CA CYS A 341 48.46 -21.83 48.42
C CYS A 341 47.36 -22.66 47.72
N LYS A 342 46.73 -23.59 48.44
CA LYS A 342 45.69 -24.47 47.85
C LYS A 342 44.41 -23.73 47.43
N ASP A 343 44.20 -22.52 47.94
CA ASP A 343 42.97 -21.73 47.72
C ASP A 343 43.17 -20.45 46.87
N MET A 344 44.39 -20.11 46.45
CA MET A 344 44.61 -18.99 45.52
C MET A 344 45.01 -19.50 44.15
N MET A 345 44.07 -19.36 43.21
CA MET A 345 44.15 -19.76 41.80
C MET A 345 45.57 -19.74 41.24
N VAL A 346 45.94 -20.85 40.60
CA VAL A 346 47.16 -21.10 39.83
C VAL A 346 47.22 -20.19 38.58
N VAL A 347 47.24 -18.88 38.80
CA VAL A 347 47.44 -17.84 37.77
C VAL A 347 48.88 -17.33 37.83
N ARG A 348 49.55 -17.49 38.98
CA ARG A 348 50.92 -17.01 39.22
C ARG A 348 52.02 -17.78 38.47
N ALA A 349 51.72 -18.95 37.91
CA ALA A 349 52.70 -19.79 37.21
C ALA A 349 52.80 -19.51 35.69
N LYS A 350 51.97 -18.61 35.13
CA LYS A 350 51.90 -18.38 33.68
C LYS A 350 52.82 -17.22 33.25
N SER A 351 53.75 -17.48 32.33
CA SER A 351 54.75 -16.49 31.88
C SER A 351 54.19 -15.35 31.00
N ARG A 352 52.94 -15.46 30.52
CA ARG A 352 52.20 -14.39 29.85
C ARG A 352 50.79 -14.29 30.41
N LEU A 353 50.47 -13.18 31.06
CA LEU A 353 49.11 -12.86 31.49
C LEU A 353 48.29 -12.29 30.34
N THR A 354 47.07 -12.76 30.19
CA THR A 354 46.05 -12.13 29.33
C THR A 354 45.02 -11.38 30.18
N VAL A 355 44.34 -10.40 29.57
CA VAL A 355 43.27 -9.62 30.26
C VAL A 355 42.12 -10.53 30.75
N ALA A 356 41.94 -11.70 30.12
CA ALA A 356 40.99 -12.72 30.57
C ALA A 356 41.41 -13.39 31.89
N ASP A 357 42.71 -13.63 32.09
CA ASP A 357 43.24 -14.26 33.32
C ASP A 357 43.15 -13.33 34.55
N LEU A 358 43.12 -12.01 34.34
CA LEU A 358 42.99 -10.98 35.41
C LEU A 358 41.55 -10.69 35.83
N SER A 359 40.58 -11.25 35.12
CA SER A 359 39.18 -10.98 35.40
C SER A 359 38.65 -11.96 36.45
N MET A 360 38.23 -11.45 37.62
CA MET A 360 37.80 -12.22 38.80
C MET A 360 36.55 -13.11 38.61
N ARG A 361 36.07 -13.30 37.38
CA ARG A 361 34.88 -14.07 37.06
C ARG A 361 35.28 -15.33 36.31
N GLU A 362 34.95 -16.47 36.91
CA GLU A 362 35.22 -17.82 36.40
C GLU A 362 34.93 -17.94 34.90
N HIS A 363 35.88 -18.51 34.15
CA HIS A 363 35.82 -18.64 32.68
C HIS A 363 34.53 -19.35 32.23
N GLU A 364 34.17 -20.43 32.92
CA GLU A 364 32.97 -21.24 32.62
C GLU A 364 31.66 -20.44 32.68
N VAL A 365 31.54 -19.49 33.60
CA VAL A 365 30.31 -18.68 33.75
C VAL A 365 30.18 -17.68 32.58
N ARG A 366 31.31 -17.21 32.03
CA ARG A 366 31.34 -16.26 30.92
C ARG A 366 31.08 -16.93 29.58
N GLU A 367 31.64 -18.12 29.39
CA GLU A 367 31.46 -18.95 28.20
C GLU A 367 29.99 -19.35 28.05
N LYS A 368 29.34 -19.80 29.13
CA LYS A 368 27.89 -20.10 29.15
C LYS A 368 27.01 -18.89 28.80
N GLN A 369 27.40 -17.68 29.23
CA GLN A 369 26.67 -16.45 28.89
C GLN A 369 26.88 -16.02 27.43
N TYR A 370 28.08 -16.22 26.90
CA TYR A 370 28.42 -15.93 25.51
C TYR A 370 27.72 -16.91 24.54
N ASP A 371 27.68 -18.21 24.87
CA ASP A 371 26.95 -19.21 24.10
C ASP A 371 25.45 -18.94 24.06
N ALA A 372 24.84 -18.56 25.19
CA ALA A 372 23.44 -18.15 25.22
C ALA A 372 23.19 -16.92 24.32
N TYR A 373 24.11 -15.94 24.32
CA TYR A 373 24.01 -14.76 23.47
C TYR A 373 24.10 -15.10 21.97
N LYS A 374 25.01 -16.00 21.56
CA LYS A 374 25.12 -16.50 20.17
C LYS A 374 23.77 -17.08 19.70
N HIS A 375 23.13 -17.93 20.52
CA HIS A 375 21.83 -18.52 20.19
C HIS A 375 20.71 -17.48 20.09
N VAL A 376 20.66 -16.50 21.00
CA VAL A 376 19.66 -15.41 20.95
C VAL A 376 19.79 -14.57 19.68
N LEU A 377 21.01 -14.30 19.22
CA LEU A 377 21.26 -13.50 18.02
C LEU A 377 20.77 -14.21 16.74
N VAL A 378 20.97 -15.54 16.66
CA VAL A 378 20.42 -16.36 15.58
C VAL A 378 18.89 -16.37 15.59
N VAL A 379 18.28 -16.53 16.76
CA VAL A 379 16.82 -16.50 16.91
C VAL A 379 16.26 -15.15 16.46
N LEU A 380 16.86 -14.04 16.90
CA LEU A 380 16.47 -12.70 16.47
C LEU A 380 16.56 -12.56 14.95
N PHE A 381 17.66 -12.99 14.33
CA PHE A 381 17.82 -12.94 12.87
C PHE A 381 16.69 -13.69 12.15
N ILE A 382 16.34 -14.90 12.58
CA ILE A 382 15.26 -15.69 11.97
C ILE A 382 13.91 -14.98 12.11
N PHE A 383 13.56 -14.54 13.33
CA PHE A 383 12.29 -13.83 13.57
C PHE A 383 12.16 -12.58 12.71
N TYR A 384 13.22 -11.79 12.57
CA TYR A 384 13.17 -10.58 11.74
C TYR A 384 13.00 -10.90 10.25
N ASN A 385 13.71 -11.90 9.71
CA ASN A 385 13.55 -12.30 8.32
C ASN A 385 12.14 -12.82 8.03
N ILE A 386 11.55 -13.59 8.95
CA ILE A 386 10.15 -14.05 8.85
C ILE A 386 9.19 -12.85 8.80
N THR A 387 9.38 -11.84 9.66
CA THR A 387 8.48 -10.67 9.67
C THR A 387 8.53 -9.86 8.37
N VAL A 388 9.68 -9.80 7.70
CA VAL A 388 9.80 -9.14 6.38
C VAL A 388 9.06 -9.92 5.31
N VAL A 389 9.20 -11.24 5.28
CA VAL A 389 8.47 -12.10 4.33
C VAL A 389 6.96 -12.01 4.57
N GLN A 390 6.52 -12.03 5.84
CA GLN A 390 5.11 -11.88 6.19
C GLN A 390 4.54 -10.52 5.74
N LEU A 391 5.31 -9.44 5.89
CA LEU A 391 4.90 -8.11 5.41
C LEU A 391 4.75 -8.08 3.88
N LEU A 392 5.71 -8.66 3.14
CA LEU A 392 5.66 -8.75 1.67
C LEU A 392 4.42 -9.50 1.20
N ILE A 393 4.09 -10.64 1.82
CA ILE A 393 2.90 -11.43 1.49
C ILE A 393 1.63 -10.64 1.80
N ASN A 394 1.55 -10.00 2.97
CA ASN A 394 0.39 -9.20 3.37
C ASN A 394 0.16 -8.02 2.42
N GLN A 395 1.20 -7.32 2.01
CA GLN A 395 1.07 -6.20 1.07
C GLN A 395 0.77 -6.65 -0.35
N ALA A 396 1.32 -7.78 -0.81
CA ALA A 396 0.92 -8.39 -2.08
C ALA A 396 -0.57 -8.79 -2.08
N SER A 397 -1.08 -9.26 -0.93
CA SER A 397 -2.51 -9.58 -0.75
C SER A 397 -3.38 -8.32 -0.68
N SER A 398 -2.95 -7.30 0.07
CA SER A 398 -3.65 -6.01 0.13
C SER A 398 -3.73 -5.34 -1.25
N SER A 399 -2.64 -5.36 -2.01
CA SER A 399 -2.59 -4.91 -3.41
C SER A 399 -3.60 -5.62 -4.30
N ARG A 400 -3.96 -6.87 -3.98
CA ARG A 400 -4.90 -7.69 -4.74
C ARG A 400 -6.36 -7.31 -4.49
N GLN A 401 -6.65 -6.64 -3.37
CA GLN A 401 -8.02 -6.31 -2.94
C GLN A 401 -8.36 -4.83 -3.11
N SER A 402 -7.51 -3.91 -2.62
CA SER A 402 -7.82 -2.48 -2.66
C SER A 402 -7.49 -1.86 -4.01
N GLY A 403 -6.34 -2.21 -4.59
CA GLY A 403 -5.72 -1.47 -5.69
C GLY A 403 -5.01 -0.19 -5.22
N ASP A 404 -5.49 0.46 -4.16
CA ASP A 404 -4.96 1.71 -3.62
C ASP A 404 -3.63 1.55 -2.85
N LEU A 405 -2.52 2.02 -3.43
CA LEU A 405 -1.17 1.93 -2.88
C LEU A 405 -0.34 3.18 -3.27
N ASP A 406 -0.30 4.17 -2.39
CA ASP A 406 0.46 5.42 -2.58
C ASP A 406 1.98 5.28 -2.35
N LEU A 407 2.44 4.15 -1.82
CA LEU A 407 3.86 3.90 -1.59
C LEU A 407 4.52 3.29 -2.84
N CYS A 408 5.42 4.04 -3.47
CA CYS A 408 6.18 3.63 -4.67
C CYS A 408 6.92 2.28 -4.50
N THR A 409 7.28 1.88 -3.28
CA THR A 409 7.89 0.58 -3.00
C THR A 409 7.02 -0.61 -3.40
N PHE A 410 5.69 -0.42 -3.49
CA PHE A 410 4.73 -1.47 -3.82
C PHE A 410 3.89 -1.14 -5.06
N ASN A 411 4.13 0.01 -5.69
CA ASN A 411 3.43 0.44 -6.88
C ASN A 411 4.04 -0.21 -8.13
N PHE A 412 3.20 -0.81 -8.97
CA PHE A 412 3.61 -1.48 -10.22
C PHE A 412 4.20 -0.53 -11.26
N GLN A 413 3.76 0.74 -11.28
CA GLN A 413 4.29 1.75 -12.20
C GLN A 413 5.75 2.13 -11.88
N CYS A 414 6.15 1.95 -10.62
CA CYS A 414 7.49 2.27 -10.17
C CYS A 414 8.45 1.08 -10.27
N ALA A 415 7.98 -0.10 -10.67
CA ALA A 415 8.82 -1.31 -10.76
C ALA A 415 9.94 -1.11 -11.79
N ARG A 416 11.18 -1.35 -11.35
CA ARG A 416 12.36 -1.32 -12.20
C ARG A 416 12.91 -2.74 -12.33
N PRO A 417 12.98 -3.28 -13.56
CA PRO A 417 13.56 -4.59 -13.76
C PRO A 417 15.09 -4.55 -13.59
N LEU A 418 15.66 -5.60 -13.00
CA LEU A 418 17.10 -5.84 -12.94
C LEU A 418 17.36 -7.29 -13.39
N TRP A 419 17.98 -7.47 -14.55
CA TRP A 419 18.17 -8.77 -15.20
C TRP A 419 16.85 -9.54 -15.34
N ASN A 420 16.71 -10.70 -14.68
CA ASN A 420 15.50 -11.53 -14.73
C ASN A 420 14.45 -11.14 -13.67
N PHE A 421 14.75 -10.16 -12.81
CA PHE A 421 13.82 -9.69 -11.79
C PHE A 421 13.02 -8.51 -12.33
N VAL A 422 11.71 -8.71 -12.48
CA VAL A 422 10.79 -7.70 -13.01
C VAL A 422 10.62 -6.48 -12.09
N ALA A 423 10.63 -6.71 -10.77
CA ALA A 423 10.37 -5.68 -9.76
C ALA A 423 11.42 -5.72 -8.63
N PHE A 424 12.69 -5.60 -9.01
CA PHE A 424 13.81 -5.71 -8.07
C PHE A 424 13.78 -4.61 -6.99
N ASN A 425 13.50 -3.37 -7.40
CA ASN A 425 13.44 -2.22 -6.50
C ASN A 425 12.31 -2.31 -5.46
N ASN A 426 11.19 -2.96 -5.79
CA ASN A 426 10.08 -3.16 -4.86
C ASN A 426 10.49 -4.08 -3.71
N VAL A 427 11.17 -5.18 -4.04
CA VAL A 427 11.68 -6.13 -3.03
C VAL A 427 12.83 -5.51 -2.23
N TYR A 428 13.77 -4.84 -2.90
CA TYR A 428 14.89 -4.16 -2.25
C TYR A 428 14.42 -3.04 -1.31
N GLY A 429 13.47 -2.21 -1.72
CA GLY A 429 12.94 -1.14 -0.90
C GLY A 429 12.20 -1.65 0.34
N ALA A 430 11.48 -2.77 0.23
CA ALA A 430 10.82 -3.42 1.37
C ALA A 430 11.82 -3.99 2.38
N LEU A 431 12.92 -4.57 1.89
CA LEU A 431 14.03 -5.00 2.73
C LEU A 431 14.69 -3.79 3.41
N GLN A 432 15.05 -2.76 2.64
CA GLN A 432 15.83 -1.61 3.10
C GLN A 432 15.10 -0.73 4.11
N THR A 433 13.81 -0.43 3.91
CA THR A 433 13.06 0.52 4.76
C THR A 433 12.84 0.06 6.19
N ARG A 434 12.82 -1.26 6.46
CA ARG A 434 12.64 -1.80 7.81
C ARG A 434 13.90 -2.43 8.41
N SER A 435 14.72 -3.13 7.63
CA SER A 435 15.95 -3.70 8.17
C SER A 435 16.91 -2.62 8.65
N ILE A 436 17.09 -1.52 7.89
CA ILE A 436 17.98 -0.41 8.31
C ILE A 436 17.40 0.38 9.48
N ARG A 437 16.11 0.72 9.44
CA ARG A 437 15.47 1.52 10.50
C ARG A 437 15.45 0.78 11.85
N ILE A 438 15.28 -0.54 11.83
CA ILE A 438 15.31 -1.38 13.03
C ILE A 438 16.74 -1.64 13.50
N VAL A 439 17.73 -1.77 12.59
CA VAL A 439 19.16 -1.78 12.98
C VAL A 439 19.56 -0.45 13.62
N GLU A 440 19.06 0.68 13.13
CA GLU A 440 19.26 2.00 13.72
C GLU A 440 18.57 2.11 15.09
N ASP A 441 17.34 1.62 15.24
CA ASP A 441 16.60 1.60 16.51
C ASP A 441 17.21 0.65 17.55
N SER A 442 17.71 -0.52 17.12
CA SER A 442 18.37 -1.50 18.00
C SER A 442 19.78 -1.04 18.39
N ALA A 443 20.53 -0.43 17.46
CA ALA A 443 21.82 0.21 17.78
C ALA A 443 21.63 1.44 18.69
N THR A 444 20.59 2.24 18.50
CA THR A 444 20.25 3.35 19.40
C THR A 444 19.76 2.87 20.76
N LEU A 445 18.98 1.79 20.85
CA LEU A 445 18.58 1.19 22.12
C LEU A 445 19.79 0.64 22.88
N ALA A 446 20.68 -0.09 22.20
CA ALA A 446 21.92 -0.61 22.78
C ALA A 446 22.85 0.51 23.27
N THR A 447 23.01 1.59 22.48
CA THR A 447 23.80 2.76 22.91
C THR A 447 23.14 3.54 24.04
N ARG A 448 21.79 3.60 24.10
CA ARG A 448 21.05 4.27 25.17
C ARG A 448 21.14 3.52 26.50
N GLU A 449 21.08 2.18 26.47
CA GLU A 449 21.34 1.34 27.63
C GLU A 449 22.81 1.39 28.09
N CYS A 450 23.78 1.38 27.17
CA CYS A 450 25.19 1.64 27.50
C CYS A 450 25.41 3.02 28.15
N ARG A 451 24.72 4.06 27.67
CA ARG A 451 24.83 5.42 28.22
C ARG A 451 24.17 5.55 29.61
N LYS A 452 23.12 4.77 29.90
CA LYS A 452 22.54 4.65 31.25
C LYS A 452 23.48 3.95 32.23
N LEU A 453 24.17 2.89 31.79
CA LEU A 453 25.18 2.18 32.60
C LEU A 453 26.39 3.08 32.90
N ARG A 454 26.87 3.88 31.94
CA ARG A 454 27.95 4.87 32.13
C ARG A 454 27.58 6.01 33.09
N LYS A 455 26.30 6.36 33.23
CA LYS A 455 25.83 7.34 34.22
C LYS A 455 25.68 6.76 35.63
N ARG A 456 25.44 5.45 35.76
CA ARG A 456 25.40 4.74 37.06
C ARG A 456 26.78 4.40 37.62
N GLY A 457 27.80 4.24 36.76
CA GLY A 457 29.19 3.97 37.16
C GLY A 457 30.01 5.14 37.74
N ARG A 458 29.38 6.24 38.20
CA ARG A 458 30.10 7.34 38.86
C ARG A 458 29.96 7.37 40.39
N CYS A 459 29.14 6.49 40.97
CA CYS A 459 29.03 6.36 42.41
C CYS A 459 29.24 4.89 42.79
N PHE A 460 30.12 4.66 43.77
CA PHE A 460 30.46 3.39 44.43
C PHE A 460 31.59 2.56 43.81
N ALA A 461 32.79 2.89 44.31
CA ALA A 461 33.76 1.90 44.73
C ALA A 461 33.18 0.97 45.83
N LEU A 462 33.66 -0.28 45.85
CA LEU A 462 33.43 -1.36 46.81
C LEU A 462 32.14 -2.21 46.67
N ILE A 463 32.38 -3.48 46.31
CA ILE A 463 31.62 -4.71 46.62
C ILE A 463 30.21 -4.84 46.03
N SER A 464 30.10 -5.50 44.86
CA SER A 464 29.43 -6.81 44.73
C SER A 464 29.06 -7.13 43.27
N LEU A 465 28.88 -8.43 43.05
CA LEU A 465 28.64 -9.20 41.85
C LEU A 465 27.59 -8.64 40.87
N ASN A 466 27.78 -9.04 39.60
CA ASN A 466 26.87 -9.12 38.46
C ASN A 466 27.00 -8.06 37.35
N LEU A 467 27.19 -8.61 36.15
CA LEU A 467 27.19 -8.03 34.80
C LEU A 467 28.56 -7.50 34.32
N THR A 468 29.12 -8.23 33.36
CA THR A 468 30.39 -7.93 32.69
C THR A 468 30.25 -6.76 31.70
N PRO A 469 31.31 -5.93 31.52
CA PRO A 469 31.26 -4.65 30.78
C PRO A 469 31.68 -4.75 29.29
N ASN A 470 31.85 -5.95 28.72
CA ASN A 470 32.63 -6.11 27.48
C ASN A 470 31.83 -6.05 26.16
N ALA A 471 30.59 -5.55 26.16
CA ALA A 471 29.83 -5.34 24.92
C ALA A 471 30.13 -3.99 24.23
N CYS A 472 30.99 -3.14 24.81
CA CYS A 472 31.14 -1.75 24.36
C CYS A 472 32.39 -1.46 23.50
N GLU A 473 33.21 -2.45 23.13
CA GLU A 473 34.52 -2.19 22.50
C GLU A 473 34.75 -2.78 21.08
N ILE A 474 33.71 -3.17 20.33
CA ILE A 474 33.90 -3.63 18.92
C ILE A 474 32.99 -2.93 17.89
N HIS A 475 32.42 -1.75 18.17
CA HIS A 475 31.78 -0.96 17.11
C HIS A 475 32.13 0.52 17.17
N CYS A 476 33.35 0.83 16.73
CA CYS A 476 33.75 2.15 16.26
C CYS A 476 34.75 2.01 15.10
N SER A 477 34.32 1.51 13.93
CA SER A 477 35.08 1.81 12.70
C SER A 477 34.30 1.78 11.38
N SER A 478 33.06 1.26 11.31
CA SER A 478 32.33 1.15 10.03
C SER A 478 31.26 2.23 9.76
N GLY A 479 31.07 3.20 10.66
CA GLY A 479 29.98 4.18 10.55
C GLY A 479 30.28 5.49 9.80
N ALA A 480 31.54 5.77 9.44
CA ALA A 480 31.92 7.14 9.01
C ALA A 480 32.09 7.35 7.50
N SER A 481 31.99 6.32 6.64
CA SER A 481 32.37 6.47 5.22
C SER A 481 31.24 6.36 4.19
N LEU A 482 29.98 6.17 4.59
CA LEU A 482 28.86 6.00 3.63
C LEU A 482 27.89 7.19 3.54
N GLN A 483 28.12 8.27 4.30
CA GLN A 483 27.34 9.51 4.19
C GLN A 483 27.64 10.36 2.95
N ARG A 484 28.62 9.98 2.11
CA ARG A 484 28.98 10.75 0.89
C ARG A 484 28.24 10.36 -0.39
N PHE A 485 27.38 9.33 -0.36
CA PHE A 485 26.73 8.82 -1.59
C PHE A 485 25.21 8.84 -1.57
N ILE A 486 24.58 9.52 -0.61
CA ILE A 486 23.12 9.74 -0.63
C ILE A 486 22.88 11.13 -1.26
N PRO A 487 22.25 11.22 -2.45
CA PRO A 487 21.84 12.50 -2.98
C PRO A 487 20.72 13.06 -2.09
N SER A 488 20.81 14.34 -1.75
CA SER A 488 19.77 15.07 -1.06
C SER A 488 18.53 15.22 -1.96
N ARG A 489 17.41 14.71 -1.46
CA ARG A 489 15.99 14.94 -1.81
C ARG A 489 15.62 15.13 -3.28
#